data_AF-A0A8J8EG57-F1
#
_entry.id   AF-A0A8J8EG57-F1
#
_cell.length_a   1.000
_cell.length_b   1.000
_cell.length_c   1.000
_cell.angle_alpha   90.00
_cell.angle_beta   90.00
_cell.angle_gamma   90.00
#
_symmetry.space_group_name_H-M   'P 1'
#
loop_
_entity.id
_entity.type
_entity.pdbx_description
1 polymer ?
#
loop_
_entity_poly.entity_id
_entity_poly.type
_entity_poly.pdbx_seq_one_letter_code
_entity_poly.pdbx_strand_id
1 'polypeptide(L)'
;MRAFIKDYLFPWLLAVGFWLALWLLVPPTKEGLNAVNVFVAFLLLAPFLLVAFHFVGKTLERYGYSRKDIRRLPEIIEKTHGRLYLPKEVFDTVARALIFWGFVATAVVMTENPLRGLLNGVAIFAEIFAFFVLLVSMVIWIMAFPFALYKLFTGRELNRDFLIELMRQNLVCTAILIAVRLIALHSGYPSGDDPIGKLMDFGRNTELVSLLLELSGLNFLFGITGLYGPRKSRKLTALALTIIVVLQLWIAWRIVFG
;
A
#
# COMPACT_ATOMS: atom_id res chain seq x y z
N MET A 1 11.47 3.42 -32.47
CA MET A 1 10.44 3.77 -31.46
C MET A 1 9.24 2.78 -31.41
N ARG A 2 9.24 1.68 -32.18
CA ARG A 2 8.03 0.87 -32.44
C ARG A 2 7.64 -0.03 -31.26
N ALA A 3 8.64 -0.61 -30.57
CA ALA A 3 8.43 -1.46 -29.40
C ALA A 3 7.94 -0.64 -28.19
N PHE A 4 8.51 0.55 -27.94
CA PHE A 4 8.04 1.43 -26.87
C PHE A 4 6.56 1.81 -27.03
N ILE A 5 6.15 2.21 -28.24
CA ILE A 5 4.77 2.60 -28.51
C ILE A 5 3.83 1.40 -28.33
N LYS A 6 4.16 0.25 -28.93
CA LYS A 6 3.30 -0.92 -28.94
C LYS A 6 3.20 -1.59 -27.57
N ASP A 7 4.32 -1.72 -26.86
CA ASP A 7 4.41 -2.59 -25.69
C ASP A 7 4.35 -1.83 -24.36
N TYR A 8 4.42 -0.49 -24.38
CA TYR A 8 4.41 0.34 -23.17
C TYR A 8 3.35 1.45 -23.25
N LEU A 9 3.44 2.33 -24.25
CA LEU A 9 2.53 3.47 -24.38
C LEU A 9 1.09 3.02 -24.64
N PHE A 10 0.89 2.07 -25.55
CA PHE A 10 -0.44 1.58 -25.89
C PHE A 10 -1.12 0.89 -24.70
N PRO A 11 -0.48 -0.02 -23.94
CA PRO A 11 -1.05 -0.54 -22.70
C PRO A 11 -1.38 0.54 -21.66
N TRP A 12 -0.57 1.58 -21.51
CA TRP A 12 -0.87 2.67 -20.58
C TRP A 12 -2.09 3.48 -21.02
N LEU A 13 -2.21 3.78 -22.31
CA LEU A 13 -3.39 4.43 -22.88
C LEU A 13 -4.64 3.53 -22.77
N LEU A 14 -4.49 2.22 -22.98
CA LEU A 14 -5.56 1.26 -22.77
C LEU A 14 -5.99 1.20 -21.30
N ALA A 15 -5.07 1.32 -20.34
CA ALA A 15 -5.43 1.38 -18.93
C ALA A 15 -6.28 2.63 -18.63
N VAL A 16 -5.92 3.79 -19.18
CA VAL A 16 -6.74 5.02 -19.07
C VAL A 16 -8.09 4.84 -19.77
N GLY A 17 -8.09 4.29 -20.99
CA GLY A 17 -9.31 4.01 -21.76
C GLY A 17 -10.23 2.99 -21.06
N PHE A 18 -9.67 2.01 -20.37
CA PHE A 18 -10.40 1.03 -19.57
C PHE A 18 -11.16 1.71 -18.42
N TRP A 19 -10.51 2.63 -17.70
CA TRP A 19 -11.19 3.41 -16.65
C TRP A 19 -12.30 4.29 -17.21
N LEU A 20 -12.06 4.96 -18.35
CA LEU A 20 -13.11 5.74 -19.04
C LEU A 20 -14.30 4.87 -19.44
N ALA A 21 -14.03 3.68 -20.00
CA ALA A 21 -15.07 2.72 -20.36
C ALA A 21 -15.86 2.27 -19.13
N LEU A 22 -15.17 1.97 -18.01
CA LEU A 22 -15.84 1.64 -16.75
C LEU A 22 -16.77 2.78 -16.29
N TRP A 23 -16.32 4.03 -16.32
CA TRP A 23 -17.14 5.16 -15.90
C TRP A 23 -18.41 5.31 -16.74
N LEU A 24 -18.32 5.04 -18.05
CA LEU A 24 -19.45 5.13 -18.99
C LEU A 24 -20.42 3.94 -18.89
N LEU A 25 -19.90 2.75 -18.56
CA LEU A 25 -20.68 1.50 -18.56
C LEU A 25 -21.30 1.19 -17.19
N VAL A 26 -20.69 1.65 -16.10
CA VAL A 26 -21.16 1.39 -14.74
C VAL A 26 -22.20 2.46 -14.34
N PRO A 27 -23.46 2.10 -14.02
CA PRO A 27 -24.52 3.06 -13.72
C PRO A 27 -24.19 4.08 -12.61
N PRO A 28 -23.65 3.68 -11.43
CA PRO A 28 -23.35 4.65 -10.37
C PRO A 28 -22.22 5.63 -10.72
N THR A 29 -21.32 5.31 -11.65
CA THR A 29 -20.34 6.29 -12.16
C THR A 29 -20.96 7.18 -13.23
N LYS A 30 -21.87 6.65 -14.04
CA LYS A 30 -22.50 7.38 -15.15
C LYS A 30 -23.34 8.56 -14.66
N GLU A 31 -24.00 8.40 -13.51
CA GLU A 31 -24.83 9.44 -12.88
C GLU A 31 -23.97 10.60 -12.31
N GLY A 32 -22.73 10.32 -11.89
CA GLY A 32 -21.79 11.32 -11.38
C GLY A 32 -20.84 11.93 -12.44
N LEU A 33 -20.98 11.54 -13.72
CA LEU A 33 -20.19 12.08 -14.82
C LEU A 33 -20.57 13.54 -15.13
N ASN A 34 -19.93 14.48 -14.43
CA ASN A 34 -19.92 15.90 -14.78
C ASN A 34 -18.55 16.29 -15.36
N ALA A 35 -18.51 17.25 -16.27
CA ALA A 35 -17.30 17.82 -16.85
C ALA A 35 -16.28 18.25 -15.78
N VAL A 36 -16.75 18.79 -14.64
CA VAL A 36 -15.89 19.17 -13.51
C VAL A 36 -15.23 17.95 -12.87
N ASN A 37 -15.97 16.86 -12.64
CA ASN A 37 -15.42 15.62 -12.04
C ASN A 37 -14.42 14.96 -12.97
N VAL A 38 -14.72 14.91 -14.27
CA VAL A 38 -13.80 14.40 -15.29
C VAL A 38 -12.54 15.26 -15.35
N PHE A 39 -12.68 16.58 -15.32
CA PHE A 39 -11.54 17.50 -15.29
C PHE A 39 -10.66 17.28 -14.06
N VAL A 40 -11.25 17.17 -12.87
CA VAL A 40 -10.50 16.90 -11.62
C VAL A 40 -9.85 15.52 -11.66
N ALA A 41 -10.54 14.50 -12.17
CA ALA A 41 -9.97 13.16 -12.36
C ALA A 41 -8.73 13.19 -13.26
N PHE A 42 -8.77 13.90 -14.39
CA PHE A 42 -7.59 14.09 -15.25
C PHE A 42 -6.52 14.98 -14.61
N LEU A 43 -6.90 15.99 -13.84
CA LEU A 43 -5.95 16.83 -13.11
C LEU A 43 -5.17 16.01 -12.07
N LEU A 44 -5.81 15.03 -11.42
CA LEU A 44 -5.17 14.07 -10.53
C LEU A 44 -4.20 13.14 -11.26
N LEU A 45 -4.32 12.93 -12.57
CA LEU A 45 -3.35 12.11 -13.30
C LEU A 45 -1.94 12.71 -13.23
N ALA A 46 -1.82 14.04 -13.22
CA ALA A 46 -0.55 14.74 -13.18
C ALA A 46 0.31 14.40 -11.94
N PRO A 47 -0.17 14.54 -10.68
CA PRO A 47 0.61 14.15 -9.52
C PRO A 47 0.95 12.65 -9.49
N PHE A 48 0.04 11.77 -9.92
CA PHE A 48 0.32 10.33 -9.99
C PHE A 48 1.43 10.00 -11.00
N LEU A 49 1.41 10.62 -12.17
CA LEU A 49 2.48 10.48 -13.17
C LEU A 49 3.79 11.09 -12.67
N LEU A 50 3.78 12.24 -11.98
CA LEU A 50 4.98 12.83 -11.40
C LEU A 50 5.63 11.88 -10.39
N VAL A 51 4.85 11.26 -9.51
CA VAL A 51 5.32 10.26 -8.56
C VAL A 51 5.87 9.03 -9.31
N ALA A 52 5.15 8.53 -10.31
CA ALA A 52 5.59 7.41 -11.13
C ALA A 52 6.95 7.71 -11.80
N PHE A 53 7.10 8.87 -12.42
CA PHE A 53 8.34 9.29 -13.06
C PHE A 53 9.48 9.49 -12.06
N HIS A 54 9.19 9.97 -10.85
CA HIS A 54 10.19 10.03 -9.79
C HIS A 54 10.73 8.64 -9.43
N PHE A 55 9.84 7.64 -9.28
CA PHE A 55 10.25 6.26 -9.00
C PHE A 55 10.97 5.61 -10.18
N VAL A 56 10.50 5.85 -11.40
CA VAL A 56 11.18 5.42 -12.64
C VAL A 56 12.60 6.01 -12.69
N GLY A 57 12.78 7.27 -12.30
CA GLY A 57 14.09 7.89 -12.17
C GLY A 57 15.01 7.20 -11.16
N LYS A 58 14.47 6.79 -10.00
CA LYS A 58 15.22 5.99 -9.03
C LYS A 58 15.55 4.60 -9.56
N THR A 59 14.66 3.99 -10.33
CA THR A 59 14.92 2.71 -11.00
C THR A 59 16.06 2.89 -12.00
N LEU A 60 16.03 3.92 -12.84
CA LEU A 60 17.13 4.23 -13.77
C LEU A 60 18.49 4.37 -13.05
N GLU A 61 18.55 5.06 -11.91
CA GLU A 61 19.77 5.16 -11.09
C GLU A 61 20.31 3.80 -10.64
N ARG A 62 19.43 2.87 -10.23
CA ARG A 62 19.84 1.52 -9.82
C ARG A 62 20.50 0.72 -10.95
N TYR A 63 20.15 1.04 -12.19
CA TYR A 63 20.68 0.40 -13.39
C TYR A 63 21.79 1.23 -14.07
N GLY A 64 22.33 2.24 -13.39
CA GLY A 64 23.50 3.03 -13.84
C GLY A 64 23.18 4.24 -14.73
N TYR A 65 21.90 4.58 -14.90
CA TYR A 65 21.48 5.77 -15.66
C TYR A 65 21.27 6.97 -14.73
N SER A 66 21.30 8.19 -15.28
CA SER A 66 20.96 9.38 -14.50
C SER A 66 19.44 9.53 -14.36
N ARG A 67 18.96 10.09 -13.24
CA ARG A 67 17.55 10.53 -13.13
C ARG A 67 17.10 11.45 -14.26
N LYS A 68 18.01 12.23 -14.85
CA LYS A 68 17.69 13.13 -15.97
C LYS A 68 17.39 12.38 -17.26
N ASP A 69 17.77 11.11 -17.34
CA ASP A 69 17.56 10.26 -18.51
C ASP A 69 16.11 9.77 -18.66
N ILE A 70 15.20 10.13 -17.74
CA ILE A 70 13.75 9.95 -17.92
C ILE A 70 13.26 10.59 -19.23
N ARG A 71 13.87 11.70 -19.68
CA ARG A 71 13.51 12.30 -20.98
C ARG A 71 13.85 11.41 -22.18
N ARG A 72 14.81 10.50 -22.00
CA ARG A 72 15.26 9.51 -23.00
C ARG A 72 14.71 8.11 -22.71
N LEU A 73 13.71 7.99 -21.83
CA LEU A 73 13.08 6.71 -21.49
C LEU A 73 12.67 5.89 -22.72
N PRO A 74 12.06 6.48 -23.78
CA PRO A 74 11.67 5.71 -24.96
C PRO A 74 12.87 5.08 -25.67
N GLU A 75 13.99 5.80 -25.76
CA GLU A 75 15.23 5.33 -26.39
C GLU A 75 15.92 4.25 -25.54
N ILE A 76 15.93 4.42 -24.22
CA ILE A 76 16.53 3.46 -23.27
C ILE A 76 15.74 2.16 -23.29
N ILE A 77 14.41 2.23 -23.20
CA ILE A 77 13.54 1.05 -23.24
C ILE A 77 13.70 0.32 -24.56
N GLU A 78 13.78 1.03 -25.68
CA GLU A 78 13.97 0.40 -26.99
C GLU A 78 15.33 -0.31 -27.12
N LYS A 79 16.41 0.29 -26.60
CA LYS A 79 17.75 -0.32 -26.60
C LYS A 79 17.88 -1.52 -25.66
N THR A 80 17.06 -1.55 -24.59
CA THR A 80 17.14 -2.56 -23.53
C THR A 80 16.01 -3.59 -23.59
N HIS A 81 15.11 -3.46 -24.57
CA HIS A 81 13.95 -4.31 -24.75
C HIS A 81 14.36 -5.79 -24.88
N GLY A 82 13.78 -6.64 -24.02
CA GLY A 82 14.07 -8.08 -23.99
C GLY A 82 15.42 -8.50 -23.40
N ARG A 83 16.30 -7.57 -23.01
CA ARG A 83 17.64 -7.88 -22.46
C ARG A 83 17.81 -7.54 -20.98
N LEU A 84 17.06 -6.56 -20.47
CA LEU A 84 17.13 -6.10 -19.08
C LEU A 84 15.76 -6.18 -18.41
N TYR A 85 15.76 -6.31 -17.07
CA TYR A 85 14.56 -6.18 -16.25
C TYR A 85 14.07 -4.73 -16.12
N LEU A 86 14.93 -3.75 -16.47
CA LEU A 86 14.63 -2.32 -16.39
C LEU A 86 13.32 -1.92 -17.09
N PRO A 87 13.08 -2.25 -18.39
CA PRO A 87 11.82 -1.90 -19.04
C PRO A 87 10.59 -2.46 -18.31
N LYS A 88 10.68 -3.68 -17.76
CA LYS A 88 9.59 -4.30 -17.01
C LYS A 88 9.33 -3.55 -15.70
N GLU A 89 10.36 -3.22 -14.93
CA GLU A 89 10.20 -2.45 -13.68
C GLU A 89 9.62 -1.06 -13.93
N VAL A 90 10.04 -0.40 -15.00
CA VAL A 90 9.51 0.91 -15.41
C VAL A 90 8.04 0.79 -15.80
N PHE A 91 7.69 -0.25 -16.57
CA PHE A 91 6.31 -0.55 -16.92
C PHE A 91 5.45 -0.80 -15.69
N ASP A 92 5.89 -1.68 -14.78
CA ASP A 92 5.17 -2.03 -13.57
C ASP A 92 4.96 -0.81 -12.67
N THR A 93 5.95 0.09 -12.60
CA THR A 93 5.86 1.33 -11.80
C THR A 93 4.77 2.26 -12.35
N VAL A 94 4.78 2.53 -13.66
CA VAL A 94 3.79 3.41 -14.30
C VAL A 94 2.41 2.77 -14.31
N ALA A 95 2.32 1.47 -14.60
CA ALA A 95 1.06 0.73 -14.60
C ALA A 95 0.39 0.76 -13.21
N ARG A 96 1.16 0.53 -12.13
CA ARG A 96 0.64 0.65 -10.75
C ARG A 96 0.12 2.05 -10.46
N ALA A 97 0.86 3.09 -10.87
CA ALA A 97 0.42 4.47 -10.67
C ALA A 97 -0.89 4.79 -11.42
N LEU A 98 -1.04 4.29 -12.66
CA LEU A 98 -2.28 4.44 -13.43
C LEU A 98 -3.46 3.68 -12.82
N ILE A 99 -3.23 2.48 -12.29
CA ILE A 99 -4.25 1.71 -11.59
C ILE A 99 -4.70 2.47 -10.33
N PHE A 100 -3.76 2.95 -9.51
CA PHE A 100 -4.08 3.74 -8.31
C PHE A 100 -4.81 5.05 -8.66
N TRP A 101 -4.34 5.76 -9.69
CA TRP A 101 -5.03 6.93 -10.21
C TRP A 101 -6.47 6.60 -10.58
N GLY A 102 -6.70 5.51 -11.32
CA GLY A 102 -8.04 5.12 -11.76
C GLY A 102 -8.99 4.83 -10.60
N PHE A 103 -8.52 4.20 -9.52
CA PHE A 103 -9.33 4.04 -8.30
C PHE A 103 -9.70 5.38 -7.66
N VAL A 104 -8.73 6.29 -7.46
CA VAL A 104 -8.99 7.61 -6.89
C VAL A 104 -9.90 8.45 -7.78
N ALA A 105 -9.66 8.42 -9.10
CA ALA A 105 -10.45 9.12 -10.10
C ALA A 105 -11.89 8.58 -10.14
N THR A 106 -12.09 7.27 -9.99
CA THR A 106 -13.43 6.68 -9.89
C THR A 106 -14.18 7.20 -8.66
N ALA A 107 -13.50 7.34 -7.51
CA ALA A 107 -14.12 7.93 -6.31
C ALA A 107 -14.52 9.40 -6.52
N VAL A 108 -13.75 10.17 -7.29
CA VAL A 108 -14.11 11.55 -7.69
C VAL A 108 -15.33 11.56 -8.59
N VAL A 109 -15.35 10.70 -9.62
CA VAL A 109 -16.43 10.62 -10.61
C VAL A 109 -17.75 10.13 -10.00
N MET A 110 -17.71 9.27 -8.99
CA MET A 110 -18.92 8.78 -8.29
C MET A 110 -19.59 9.82 -7.38
N THR A 111 -19.02 11.02 -7.21
CA THR A 111 -19.56 12.03 -6.29
C THR A 111 -19.96 13.31 -7.00
N GLU A 112 -21.03 13.97 -6.55
CA GLU A 112 -21.46 15.27 -7.12
C GLU A 112 -20.43 16.39 -6.91
N ASN A 113 -19.61 16.30 -5.84
CA ASN A 113 -18.59 17.28 -5.50
C ASN A 113 -17.18 16.65 -5.59
N PRO A 114 -16.30 17.11 -6.49
CA PRO A 114 -14.98 16.51 -6.70
C PRO A 114 -14.08 16.53 -5.47
N LEU A 115 -14.16 17.58 -4.64
CA LEU A 115 -13.41 17.65 -3.38
C LEU A 115 -13.89 16.56 -2.40
N ARG A 116 -15.20 16.34 -2.34
CA ARG A 116 -15.78 15.28 -1.49
C ARG A 116 -15.38 13.90 -2.01
N GLY A 117 -15.37 13.68 -3.31
CA GLY A 117 -14.88 12.43 -3.90
C GLY A 117 -13.40 12.17 -3.66
N LEU A 118 -12.56 13.20 -3.73
CA LEU A 118 -11.14 13.09 -3.36
C LEU A 118 -10.98 12.72 -1.88
N LEU A 119 -11.67 13.42 -0.98
CA LEU A 119 -11.63 13.16 0.45
C LEU A 119 -12.17 11.77 0.79
N ASN A 120 -13.25 11.33 0.14
CA ASN A 120 -13.79 9.98 0.27
C ASN A 120 -12.76 8.93 -0.18
N GLY A 121 -12.11 9.14 -1.34
CA GLY A 121 -11.05 8.26 -1.82
C GLY A 121 -9.90 8.16 -0.81
N VAL A 122 -9.41 9.30 -0.34
CA VAL A 122 -8.36 9.35 0.71
C VAL A 122 -8.83 8.63 1.97
N ALA A 123 -10.09 8.80 2.39
CA ALA A 123 -10.62 8.18 3.58
C ALA A 123 -10.66 6.65 3.47
N ILE A 124 -11.12 6.11 2.34
CA ILE A 124 -11.12 4.67 2.06
C ILE A 124 -9.71 4.11 2.14
N PHE A 125 -8.74 4.76 1.47
CA PHE A 125 -7.35 4.29 1.52
C PHE A 125 -6.77 4.39 2.92
N ALA A 126 -7.03 5.48 3.65
CA ALA A 126 -6.55 5.65 5.02
C ALA A 126 -7.11 4.55 5.95
N GLU A 127 -8.39 4.20 5.82
CA GLU A 127 -9.02 3.11 6.57
C GLU A 127 -8.38 1.77 6.24
N ILE A 128 -8.23 1.44 4.95
CA ILE A 128 -7.58 0.20 4.49
C ILE A 128 -6.15 0.10 5.04
N PHE A 129 -5.34 1.15 4.90
CA PHE A 129 -3.97 1.16 5.39
C PHE A 129 -3.88 1.12 6.92
N ALA A 130 -4.85 1.68 7.64
CA ALA A 130 -4.91 1.54 9.09
C ALA A 130 -5.18 0.09 9.51
N PHE A 131 -6.04 -0.63 8.77
CA PHE A 131 -6.29 -2.06 8.97
C PHE A 131 -5.14 -2.97 8.52
N PHE A 132 -4.22 -2.49 7.66
CA PHE A 132 -3.08 -3.29 7.21
C PHE A 132 -2.14 -3.74 8.35
N VAL A 133 -2.23 -3.15 9.54
CA VAL A 133 -1.56 -3.69 10.74
C VAL A 133 -1.94 -5.15 10.99
N LEU A 134 -3.22 -5.50 10.84
CA LEU A 134 -3.71 -6.87 10.96
C LEU A 134 -3.16 -7.77 9.84
N LEU A 135 -3.07 -7.23 8.62
CA LEU A 135 -2.50 -7.95 7.48
C LEU A 135 -1.01 -8.29 7.71
N VAL A 136 -0.25 -7.37 8.29
CA VAL A 136 1.15 -7.64 8.69
C VAL A 136 1.19 -8.80 9.68
N SER A 137 0.27 -8.84 10.66
CA SER A 137 0.19 -9.96 11.60
C SER A 137 -0.15 -11.28 10.91
N MET A 138 -1.06 -11.28 9.93
CA MET A 138 -1.35 -12.47 9.12
C MET A 138 -0.12 -12.98 8.35
N VAL A 139 0.66 -12.06 7.76
CA VAL A 139 1.94 -12.40 7.11
C VAL A 139 2.91 -13.01 8.11
N ILE A 140 2.95 -12.52 9.35
CA ILE A 140 3.75 -13.12 10.41
C ILE A 140 3.29 -14.55 10.67
N TRP A 141 2.01 -14.79 10.90
CA TRP A 141 1.50 -16.11 11.29
C TRP A 141 1.68 -17.17 10.21
N ILE A 142 1.39 -16.80 8.95
CA ILE A 142 1.34 -17.75 7.82
C ILE A 142 2.73 -17.99 7.24
N MET A 143 3.57 -16.96 7.18
CA MET A 143 4.86 -17.02 6.48
C MET A 143 6.04 -16.79 7.39
N ALA A 144 6.11 -15.66 8.08
CA ALA A 144 7.33 -15.28 8.80
C ALA A 144 7.64 -16.24 9.96
N PHE A 145 6.64 -16.60 10.75
CA PHE A 145 6.78 -17.42 11.93
C PHE A 145 7.15 -18.88 11.60
N PRO A 146 6.44 -19.60 10.70
CA PRO A 146 6.86 -20.95 10.30
C PRO A 146 8.27 -20.98 9.73
N PHE A 147 8.60 -20.00 8.88
CA PHE A 147 9.94 -19.87 8.30
C PHE A 147 11.00 -19.58 9.36
N ALA A 148 10.67 -18.73 10.34
CA ALA A 148 11.58 -18.39 11.43
C ALA A 148 11.86 -19.60 12.32
N LEU A 149 10.83 -20.36 12.70
CA LEU A 149 10.97 -21.59 13.46
C LEU A 149 11.82 -22.61 12.72
N TYR A 150 11.52 -22.86 11.44
CA TYR A 150 12.30 -23.78 10.61
C TYR A 150 13.78 -23.42 10.59
N LYS A 151 14.11 -22.14 10.38
CA LYS A 151 15.50 -21.67 10.37
C LYS A 151 16.17 -21.79 11.73
N LEU A 152 15.49 -21.43 12.81
CA LEU A 152 16.03 -21.53 14.17
C LEU A 152 16.33 -22.98 14.56
N PHE A 153 15.47 -23.94 14.20
CA PHE A 153 15.67 -25.36 14.48
C PHE A 153 16.72 -26.03 13.59
N THR A 154 16.81 -25.63 12.31
CA THR A 154 17.87 -26.10 11.38
C THR A 154 19.19 -25.35 11.55
N GLY A 155 19.22 -24.36 12.44
CA GLY A 155 20.40 -23.58 12.74
C GLY A 155 20.86 -22.59 11.67
N ARG A 156 19.96 -22.23 10.76
CA ARG A 156 20.17 -21.23 9.71
C ARG A 156 19.83 -19.83 10.24
N GLU A 157 20.44 -18.82 9.63
CA GLU A 157 20.16 -17.42 9.99
C GLU A 157 18.85 -16.93 9.38
N LEU A 158 18.12 -16.12 10.17
CA LEU A 158 16.90 -15.44 9.74
C LEU A 158 17.22 -14.41 8.64
N ASN A 159 16.30 -14.22 7.71
CA ASN A 159 16.48 -13.21 6.67
C ASN A 159 16.29 -11.82 7.28
N ARG A 160 17.40 -11.10 7.49
CA ARG A 160 17.39 -9.76 8.09
C ARG A 160 16.63 -8.74 7.24
N ASP A 161 16.83 -8.76 5.92
CA ASP A 161 16.19 -7.80 5.02
C ASP A 161 14.67 -7.95 5.06
N PHE A 162 14.19 -9.20 5.12
CA PHE A 162 12.76 -9.48 5.26
C PHE A 162 12.19 -8.96 6.59
N LEU A 163 12.89 -9.16 7.71
CA LEU A 163 12.43 -8.67 9.02
C LEU A 163 12.45 -7.14 9.11
N ILE A 164 13.47 -6.49 8.54
CA ILE A 164 13.56 -5.02 8.47
C ILE A 164 12.41 -4.47 7.61
N GLU A 165 12.14 -5.08 6.45
CA GLU A 165 11.03 -4.68 5.59
C GLU A 165 9.69 -4.83 6.31
N LEU A 166 9.48 -5.96 6.99
CA LEU A 166 8.26 -6.22 7.76
C LEU A 166 8.04 -5.18 8.87
N MET A 167 9.08 -4.85 9.63
CA MET A 167 9.02 -3.79 10.65
C MET A 167 8.75 -2.42 10.03
N ARG A 168 9.39 -2.09 8.89
CA ARG A 168 9.18 -0.83 8.20
C ARG A 168 7.74 -0.67 7.74
N GLN A 169 7.17 -1.70 7.10
CA GLN A 169 5.78 -1.69 6.66
C GLN A 169 4.82 -1.56 7.84
N ASN A 170 5.07 -2.30 8.93
CA ASN A 170 4.28 -2.17 10.15
C ASN A 170 4.28 -0.73 10.67
N LEU A 171 5.46 -0.10 10.82
CA LEU A 171 5.57 1.27 11.31
C LEU A 171 4.84 2.29 10.43
N VAL A 172 4.88 2.13 9.11
CA VAL A 172 4.13 2.98 8.18
C VAL A 172 2.62 2.83 8.41
N CYS A 173 2.11 1.61 8.53
CA CYS A 173 0.69 1.36 8.79
C CYS A 173 0.27 1.90 10.17
N THR A 174 1.11 1.74 11.19
CA THR A 174 0.88 2.28 12.54
C THR A 174 0.85 3.80 12.54
N ALA A 175 1.74 4.46 11.80
CA ALA A 175 1.72 5.92 11.69
C ALA A 175 0.43 6.42 11.04
N ILE A 176 -0.07 5.71 10.02
CA ILE A 176 -1.36 6.01 9.38
C ILE A 176 -2.50 5.81 10.38
N LEU A 177 -2.53 4.69 11.11
CA LEU A 177 -3.52 4.42 12.16
C LEU A 177 -3.56 5.53 13.23
N ILE A 178 -2.38 5.98 13.70
CA ILE A 178 -2.27 7.09 14.66
C ILE A 178 -2.80 8.38 14.06
N ALA A 179 -2.44 8.70 12.80
CA ALA A 179 -2.94 9.89 12.13
C ALA A 179 -4.47 9.87 11.99
N VAL A 180 -5.05 8.73 11.60
CA VAL A 180 -6.50 8.53 11.51
C VAL A 180 -7.16 8.75 12.87
N ARG A 181 -6.62 8.15 13.95
CA ARG A 181 -7.12 8.35 15.32
C ARG A 181 -7.09 9.83 15.73
N LEU A 182 -5.98 10.51 15.50
CA LEU A 182 -5.83 11.93 15.86
C LEU A 182 -6.81 12.81 15.08
N ILE A 183 -6.95 12.60 13.76
CA ILE A 183 -7.90 13.32 12.93
C ILE A 183 -9.33 13.07 13.42
N ALA A 184 -9.70 11.82 13.66
CA ALA A 184 -11.05 11.47 14.10
C ALA A 184 -11.44 12.10 15.45
N LEU A 185 -10.47 12.25 16.36
CA LEU A 185 -10.67 12.91 17.65
C LEU A 185 -10.81 14.44 17.57
N HIS A 186 -10.22 15.09 16.56
CA HIS A 186 -10.13 16.56 16.50
C HIS A 186 -10.89 17.21 15.34
N SER A 187 -11.33 16.46 14.33
CA SER A 187 -11.96 17.02 13.13
C SER A 187 -13.37 17.57 13.34
N GLY A 188 -14.06 17.15 14.40
CA GLY A 188 -15.48 17.48 14.62
C GLY A 188 -16.45 16.90 13.58
N TYR A 189 -15.95 16.14 12.58
CA TYR A 189 -16.79 15.58 11.52
C TYR A 189 -17.66 14.44 12.06
N PRO A 190 -18.98 14.43 11.81
CA PRO A 190 -19.87 13.44 12.38
C PRO A 190 -19.63 12.03 11.81
N SER A 191 -19.88 11.04 12.66
CA SER A 191 -20.09 9.65 12.28
C SER A 191 -21.18 9.51 11.22
N GLY A 192 -21.01 8.63 10.24
CA GLY A 192 -21.97 8.51 9.13
C GLY A 192 -21.62 7.44 8.11
N ASP A 193 -22.58 7.16 7.21
CA ASP A 193 -22.46 6.10 6.20
C ASP A 193 -21.53 6.45 5.03
N ASP A 194 -21.16 7.72 4.89
CA ASP A 194 -20.16 8.14 3.92
C ASP A 194 -18.74 7.71 4.34
N PRO A 195 -17.80 7.55 3.40
CA PRO A 195 -16.47 7.03 3.73
C PRO A 195 -15.68 7.86 4.75
N ILE A 196 -15.87 9.18 4.80
CA ILE A 196 -15.23 10.03 5.81
C ILE A 196 -15.86 9.75 7.17
N GLY A 197 -17.19 9.68 7.24
CA GLY A 197 -17.94 9.30 8.44
C GLY A 197 -17.48 7.95 9.01
N LYS A 198 -17.35 6.92 8.16
CA LYS A 198 -16.83 5.60 8.53
C LYS A 198 -15.40 5.64 9.04
N LEU A 199 -14.52 6.40 8.38
CA LEU A 199 -13.15 6.59 8.87
C LEU A 199 -13.13 7.28 10.24
N MET A 200 -14.00 8.27 10.46
CA MET A 200 -14.11 8.93 11.77
C MET A 200 -14.63 7.96 12.83
N ASP A 201 -15.58 7.10 12.50
CA ASP A 201 -16.09 6.07 13.40
C ASP A 201 -15.03 5.04 13.78
N PHE A 202 -14.33 4.51 12.78
CA PHE A 202 -13.18 3.66 12.98
C PHE A 202 -12.14 4.34 13.87
N GLY A 203 -11.77 5.57 13.54
CA GLY A 203 -10.80 6.34 14.30
C GLY A 203 -11.27 6.67 15.71
N ARG A 204 -12.58 6.76 15.98
CA ARG A 204 -13.14 7.01 17.32
C ARG A 204 -13.30 5.75 18.17
N ASN A 205 -13.34 4.57 17.55
CA ASN A 205 -13.43 3.29 18.27
C ASN A 205 -12.16 3.01 19.07
N THR A 206 -12.17 3.41 20.35
CA THR A 206 -11.02 3.29 21.25
C THR A 206 -10.57 1.85 21.43
N GLU A 207 -11.52 0.90 21.52
CA GLU A 207 -11.19 -0.51 21.69
C GLU A 207 -10.46 -1.07 20.47
N LEU A 208 -11.04 -0.91 19.29
CA LEU A 208 -10.46 -1.42 18.04
C LEU A 208 -9.08 -0.79 17.78
N VAL A 209 -8.96 0.53 17.91
CA VAL A 209 -7.68 1.23 17.70
C VAL A 209 -6.64 0.77 18.72
N SER A 210 -7.01 0.56 19.99
CA SER A 210 -6.09 0.04 21.01
C SER A 210 -5.60 -1.36 20.64
N LEU A 211 -6.50 -2.27 20.26
CA LEU A 211 -6.15 -3.63 19.86
C LEU A 211 -5.23 -3.63 18.63
N LEU A 212 -5.48 -2.77 17.64
CA LEU A 212 -4.62 -2.62 16.47
C LEU A 212 -3.24 -2.06 16.83
N LEU A 213 -3.16 -1.08 17.75
CA LEU A 213 -1.88 -0.56 18.24
C LEU A 213 -1.08 -1.62 19.02
N GLU A 214 -1.75 -2.42 19.85
CA GLU A 214 -1.13 -3.55 20.55
C GLU A 214 -0.60 -4.60 19.56
N LEU A 215 -1.39 -4.97 18.53
CA LEU A 215 -0.95 -5.84 17.43
C LEU A 215 0.28 -5.28 16.72
N SER A 216 0.28 -3.99 16.41
CA SER A 216 1.43 -3.30 15.84
C SER A 216 2.66 -3.41 16.75
N GLY A 217 2.49 -3.22 18.06
CA GLY A 217 3.55 -3.38 19.05
C GLY A 217 4.14 -4.78 19.03
N LEU A 218 3.29 -5.81 19.00
CA LEU A 218 3.71 -7.20 18.89
C LEU A 218 4.38 -7.52 17.56
N ASN A 219 3.89 -6.98 16.43
CA ASN A 219 4.54 -7.12 15.12
C ASN A 219 5.96 -6.55 15.13
N PHE A 220 6.14 -5.39 15.75
CA PHE A 220 7.44 -4.76 15.91
C PHE A 220 8.37 -5.57 16.83
N LEU A 221 7.85 -6.05 17.96
CA LEU A 221 8.56 -6.93 18.89
C LEU A 221 9.00 -8.23 18.20
N PHE A 222 8.12 -8.85 17.40
CA PHE A 222 8.46 -10.03 16.60
C PHE A 222 9.69 -9.77 15.72
N GLY A 223 9.71 -8.63 15.02
CA GLY A 223 10.84 -8.21 14.20
C GLY A 223 12.13 -8.03 15.01
N ILE A 224 12.08 -7.33 16.15
CA ILE A 224 13.23 -7.14 17.05
C ILE A 224 13.75 -8.49 17.57
N THR A 225 12.86 -9.33 18.10
CA THR A 225 13.22 -10.65 18.64
C THR A 225 13.83 -11.53 17.55
N GLY A 226 13.33 -11.46 16.31
CA GLY A 226 13.92 -12.16 15.17
C GLY A 226 15.30 -11.63 14.78
N LEU A 227 15.52 -10.31 14.83
CA LEU A 227 16.79 -9.68 14.41
C LEU A 227 17.91 -9.82 15.44
N TYR A 228 17.55 -9.69 16.73
CA TYR A 228 18.50 -9.60 17.85
C TYR A 228 18.45 -10.79 18.80
N GLY A 229 17.61 -11.80 18.50
CA GLY A 229 17.54 -13.03 19.28
C GLY A 229 18.92 -13.68 19.44
N PRO A 230 19.30 -14.10 20.68
CA PRO A 230 20.63 -14.61 20.95
C PRO A 230 20.95 -15.88 20.14
N ARG A 231 21.95 -15.79 19.25
CA ARG A 231 22.40 -16.89 18.37
C ARG A 231 22.74 -18.18 19.13
N LYS A 232 23.22 -18.04 20.37
CA LYS A 232 23.62 -19.15 21.25
C LYS A 232 22.41 -19.83 21.93
N SER A 233 21.26 -19.17 21.97
CA SER A 233 20.04 -19.68 22.61
C SER A 233 18.84 -19.64 21.65
N ARG A 234 18.98 -20.32 20.52
CA ARG A 234 17.94 -20.42 19.47
C ARG A 234 16.59 -20.92 19.98
N LYS A 235 16.62 -21.80 21.00
CA LYS A 235 15.41 -22.30 21.67
C LYS A 235 14.66 -21.19 22.43
N LEU A 236 15.38 -20.29 23.11
CA LEU A 236 14.76 -19.14 23.77
C LEU A 236 14.20 -18.15 22.75
N THR A 237 14.91 -17.90 21.65
CA THR A 237 14.39 -17.05 20.56
C THR A 237 13.13 -17.65 19.96
N ALA A 238 13.10 -18.96 19.70
CA ALA A 238 11.91 -19.64 19.19
C ALA A 238 10.75 -19.54 20.18
N LEU A 239 10.99 -19.77 21.48
CA LEU A 239 9.98 -19.62 22.53
C LEU A 239 9.41 -18.20 22.58
N ALA A 240 10.26 -17.18 22.55
CA ALA A 240 9.84 -15.78 22.56
C ALA A 240 8.98 -15.44 21.34
N LEU A 241 9.39 -15.86 20.13
CA LEU A 241 8.59 -15.66 18.92
C LEU A 241 7.23 -16.37 19.01
N THR A 242 7.18 -17.58 19.56
CA THR A 242 5.92 -18.31 19.77
C THR A 242 5.00 -17.56 20.73
N ILE A 243 5.51 -17.06 21.86
CA ILE A 243 4.72 -16.28 22.82
C ILE A 243 4.14 -15.04 22.14
N ILE A 244 4.95 -14.31 21.37
CA ILE A 244 4.50 -13.12 20.62
C ILE A 244 3.37 -13.48 19.66
N VAL A 245 3.50 -14.56 18.89
CA VAL A 245 2.47 -15.00 17.94
C VAL A 245 1.19 -15.45 18.64
N VAL A 246 1.28 -16.15 19.77
CA VAL A 246 0.11 -16.53 20.57
C VAL A 246 -0.63 -15.28 21.06
N LEU A 247 0.09 -14.27 21.55
CA LEU A 247 -0.51 -13.00 21.95
C LEU A 247 -1.16 -12.26 20.77
N GLN A 248 -0.52 -12.25 19.60
CA GLN A 248 -1.10 -11.65 18.39
C GLN A 248 -2.41 -12.33 18.00
N LEU A 249 -2.45 -13.67 18.02
CA LEU A 249 -3.65 -14.44 17.70
C LEU A 249 -4.76 -14.19 18.73
N TRP A 250 -4.42 -14.03 20.01
CA TRP A 250 -5.38 -13.67 21.05
C TRP A 250 -6.00 -12.29 20.81
N ILE A 251 -5.19 -11.28 20.47
CA ILE A 251 -5.71 -9.93 20.15
C ILE A 251 -6.57 -9.98 18.89
N ALA A 252 -6.13 -10.70 17.85
CA ALA A 252 -6.90 -10.85 16.62
C ALA A 252 -8.24 -11.56 16.87
N TRP A 253 -8.28 -12.54 17.77
CA TRP A 253 -9.52 -13.18 18.19
C TRP A 253 -10.49 -12.18 18.82
N ARG A 254 -10.02 -11.31 19.72
CA ARG A 254 -10.84 -10.24 20.31
C ARG A 254 -11.37 -9.26 19.27
N ILE A 255 -10.59 -8.93 18.24
CA ILE A 255 -11.06 -8.07 17.15
C ILE A 255 -12.21 -8.72 16.37
N VAL A 256 -12.15 -10.03 16.13
CA VAL A 256 -13.13 -10.75 15.31
C VAL A 256 -14.40 -11.11 16.08
N PHE A 257 -14.27 -11.51 17.35
CA PHE A 257 -15.37 -12.10 18.12
C PHE A 257 -15.90 -11.21 19.26
N GLY A 258 -15.24 -10.09 19.57
CA GLY A 258 -15.55 -9.26 20.74
C GLY A 258 -15.10 -9.91 22.03
#